data_AF-A0A2D3RHV2-F1
#
_entry.id   AF-A0A2D3RHV2-F1
#
_cell.length_a   1.000
_cell.length_b   1.000
_cell.length_c   1.000
_cell.angle_alpha   90.00
_cell.angle_beta   90.00
_cell.angle_gamma   90.00
#
_symmetry.space_group_name_H-M   'P 1'
#
loop_
_entity.id
_entity.type
_entity.pdbx_description
1 polymer ?
#
loop_
_entity_poly.entity_id
_entity_poly.type
_entity_poly.pdbx_seq_one_letter_code
_entity_poly.pdbx_strand_id
1 'polypeptide(L)'
;MAVKVRFSAYLEPELMEALAAYADRREQSRSLIAEAAIASFLSPDADEAREAVLTKRLDQVDRRLNRLERDVSVGVEMIALFVRFWLSSEPPPPESERAILRKQGGDRYDAFMAALGRRLAKGPLVHQEIAEDISSES
;
A
#
# COMPACT_ATOMS: atom_id res chain seq x y z
N MET A 1 -36.34 24.55 -24.79
CA MET A 1 -35.59 24.97 -23.59
C MET A 1 -36.49 24.78 -22.38
N ALA A 2 -36.05 24.06 -21.36
CA ALA A 2 -36.79 24.01 -20.09
C ALA A 2 -36.82 25.42 -19.47
N VAL A 3 -37.97 25.81 -18.91
CA VAL A 3 -38.16 27.14 -18.31
C VAL A 3 -37.41 27.18 -16.98
N LYS A 4 -36.45 28.10 -16.81
CA LYS A 4 -35.76 28.31 -15.53
C LYS A 4 -36.64 29.11 -14.56
N VAL A 5 -36.73 28.67 -13.32
CA VAL A 5 -37.45 29.35 -12.24
C VAL A 5 -36.48 30.20 -11.42
N ARG A 6 -36.87 31.43 -11.07
CA ARG A 6 -36.05 32.30 -10.21
C ARG A 6 -36.02 31.74 -8.79
N PHE A 7 -34.81 31.45 -8.30
CA PHE A 7 -34.55 31.06 -6.92
C PHE A 7 -33.82 32.20 -6.21
N SER A 8 -34.27 32.56 -4.99
CA SER A 8 -33.64 33.57 -4.15
C SER A 8 -33.48 33.00 -2.75
N ALA A 9 -32.24 32.90 -2.27
CA ALA A 9 -31.91 32.44 -0.94
C ALA A 9 -30.83 33.33 -0.33
N TYR A 10 -30.82 33.40 0.99
CA TYR A 10 -29.75 34.05 1.74
C TYR A 10 -28.60 33.06 1.92
N LEU A 11 -27.38 33.52 1.70
CA LEU A 11 -26.15 32.79 1.97
C LEU A 11 -25.35 33.60 2.98
N GLU A 12 -24.63 32.91 3.85
CA GLU A 12 -23.62 33.55 4.69
C GLU A 12 -22.59 34.29 3.81
N PRO A 13 -22.10 35.48 4.22
CA PRO A 13 -21.18 36.27 3.42
C PRO A 13 -19.94 35.50 2.95
N GLU A 14 -19.35 34.71 3.84
CA GLU A 14 -18.18 33.87 3.54
C GLU A 14 -18.50 32.81 2.47
N LEU A 15 -19.70 32.23 2.52
CA LEU A 15 -20.13 31.24 1.53
C LEU A 15 -20.37 31.88 0.16
N MET A 16 -20.88 33.12 0.12
CA MET A 16 -21.06 33.87 -1.11
C MET A 16 -19.71 34.23 -1.75
N GLU A 17 -18.71 34.61 -0.95
CA GLU A 17 -17.33 34.84 -1.43
C GLU A 17 -16.70 33.56 -1.97
N ALA A 18 -16.84 32.43 -1.26
CA ALA A 18 -16.34 31.14 -1.71
C ALA A 18 -16.98 30.70 -3.05
N LEU A 19 -18.30 30.90 -3.20
CA LEU A 19 -19.02 30.63 -4.44
C LEU A 19 -18.52 31.52 -5.58
N ALA A 20 -18.34 32.82 -5.33
CA ALA A 20 -17.81 33.76 -6.31
C ALA A 20 -16.40 33.35 -6.77
N ALA A 21 -15.48 33.11 -5.83
CA ALA A 21 -14.13 32.67 -6.14
C ALA A 21 -14.08 31.33 -6.87
N TYR A 22 -15.00 30.41 -6.58
CA TYR A 22 -15.10 29.14 -7.29
C TYR A 22 -15.59 29.31 -8.73
N ALA A 23 -16.57 30.19 -8.94
CA ALA A 23 -17.15 30.51 -10.24
C ALA A 23 -16.13 31.26 -11.14
N ASP A 24 -15.43 32.25 -10.58
CA ASP A 24 -14.44 33.06 -11.28
C ASP A 24 -13.26 32.19 -11.75
N ARG A 25 -12.77 31.27 -10.91
CA ARG A 25 -11.71 30.30 -11.28
C ARG A 25 -12.08 29.38 -12.44
N ARG A 26 -13.37 29.23 -12.75
CA ARG A 26 -13.87 28.37 -13.84
C ARG A 26 -14.48 29.17 -14.99
N GLU A 27 -14.43 30.49 -14.94
CA GLU A 27 -15.05 31.37 -15.93
C GLU A 27 -16.55 31.06 -16.13
N GLN A 28 -17.23 30.69 -15.04
CA GLN A 28 -18.65 30.29 -15.04
C GLN A 28 -19.50 31.24 -14.20
N SER A 29 -20.80 31.32 -14.50
CA SER A 29 -21.70 32.17 -13.71
C SER A 29 -22.03 31.53 -12.36
N ARG A 30 -22.17 32.37 -11.32
CA ARG A 30 -22.53 31.91 -9.97
C ARG A 30 -23.83 31.12 -9.94
N SER A 31 -24.83 31.55 -10.73
CA SER A 31 -26.11 30.83 -10.86
C SER A 31 -25.94 29.45 -11.50
N LEU A 32 -25.05 29.29 -12.48
CA LEU A 32 -24.76 27.98 -13.08
C LEU A 32 -24.08 27.05 -12.08
N ILE A 33 -23.10 27.55 -11.33
CA ILE A 33 -22.44 26.78 -10.26
C ILE A 33 -23.43 26.38 -9.18
N ALA A 34 -24.28 27.32 -8.73
CA ALA A 34 -25.28 27.05 -7.70
C ALA A 34 -26.32 26.02 -8.16
N GLU A 35 -26.82 26.13 -9.39
CA GLU A 35 -27.74 25.15 -9.99
C GLU A 35 -27.10 23.77 -10.07
N ALA A 36 -25.85 23.68 -10.54
CA ALA A 36 -25.12 22.42 -10.62
C ALA A 36 -24.86 21.80 -9.24
N ALA A 37 -24.51 22.62 -8.25
CA ALA A 37 -24.29 22.17 -6.88
C ALA A 37 -25.59 21.62 -6.25
N ILE A 38 -26.71 22.33 -6.42
CA ILE A 38 -28.02 21.89 -5.92
C ILE A 38 -28.47 20.61 -6.64
N ALA A 39 -28.33 20.55 -7.97
CA ALA A 39 -28.67 19.35 -8.74
C ALA A 39 -27.80 18.15 -8.32
N SER A 40 -26.51 18.35 -8.09
CA SER A 40 -25.62 17.32 -7.58
C SER A 40 -25.97 16.87 -6.16
N PHE A 41 -26.39 17.80 -5.29
CA PHE A 41 -26.78 17.49 -3.91
C PHE A 41 -28.09 16.69 -3.83
N LEU A 42 -29.02 16.96 -4.74
CA LEU A 42 -30.33 16.30 -4.81
C LEU A 42 -30.32 15.02 -5.67
N SER A 43 -29.19 14.66 -6.28
CA SER A 43 -29.09 13.48 -7.14
C SER A 43 -28.89 12.21 -6.30
N PRO A 44 -29.76 11.19 -6.42
CA PRO A 44 -29.57 9.88 -5.78
C PRO A 44 -28.24 9.22 -6.19
N ASP A 45 -27.82 9.45 -7.43
CA ASP A 45 -26.61 8.88 -8.02
C ASP A 45 -25.32 9.46 -7.41
N ALA A 46 -25.36 10.64 -6.81
CA ALA A 46 -24.14 11.30 -6.34
C ALA A 46 -23.54 10.58 -5.12
N ASP A 47 -24.37 10.10 -4.21
CA ASP A 47 -23.93 9.34 -3.04
C ASP A 47 -23.60 7.90 -3.43
N GLU A 48 -24.43 7.24 -4.25
CA GLU A 48 -24.14 5.90 -4.78
C GLU A 48 -22.83 5.86 -5.60
N ALA A 49 -22.58 6.87 -6.44
CA ALA A 49 -21.34 6.93 -7.23
C ALA A 49 -20.10 7.15 -6.36
N ARG A 50 -20.21 7.96 -5.30
CA ARG A 50 -19.12 8.18 -4.34
C ARG A 50 -18.82 6.89 -3.56
N GLU A 51 -19.86 6.22 -3.08
CA GLU A 51 -19.73 4.94 -2.39
C GLU A 51 -19.15 3.86 -3.31
N ALA A 52 -19.60 3.76 -4.55
CA ALA A 52 -19.08 2.79 -5.52
C ALA A 52 -17.59 2.99 -5.82
N VAL A 53 -17.12 4.24 -5.93
CA VAL A 53 -15.70 4.54 -6.11
C VAL A 53 -14.88 4.13 -4.88
N LEU A 54 -15.40 4.36 -3.68
CA LEU A 54 -14.73 3.98 -2.44
C LEU A 54 -14.63 2.44 -2.32
N THR A 55 -15.72 1.73 -2.55
CA THR A 55 -15.76 0.26 -2.55
C THR A 55 -14.78 -0.31 -3.57
N LYS A 56 -14.76 0.23 -4.80
CA LYS A 56 -13.80 -0.21 -5.83
C LYS A 56 -12.33 0.01 -5.41
N ARG A 57 -12.04 1.11 -4.71
CA ARG A 57 -10.69 1.37 -4.17
C ARG A 57 -10.34 0.38 -3.06
N LEU A 58 -11.27 0.07 -2.17
CA LEU A 58 -11.09 -0.93 -1.12
C LEU A 58 -10.84 -2.32 -1.70
N ASP A 59 -11.64 -2.75 -2.68
CA ASP A 59 -11.44 -4.02 -3.39
C ASP A 59 -10.04 -4.11 -4.03
N GLN A 60 -9.55 -2.99 -4.58
CA GLN A 60 -8.21 -2.93 -5.16
C GLN A 60 -7.11 -3.07 -4.10
N VAL A 61 -7.30 -2.47 -2.92
CA VAL A 61 -6.39 -2.60 -1.78
C VAL A 61 -6.36 -4.05 -1.29
N ASP A 62 -7.52 -4.67 -1.09
CA ASP A 62 -7.60 -6.06 -0.62
C ASP A 62 -6.91 -7.03 -1.58
N ARG A 63 -7.09 -6.85 -2.90
CA ARG A 63 -6.38 -7.65 -3.90
C ARG A 63 -4.87 -7.47 -3.86
N ARG A 64 -4.39 -6.26 -3.53
CA ARG A 64 -2.96 -6.00 -3.38
C ARG A 64 -2.43 -6.63 -2.09
N LEU A 65 -3.18 -6.58 -1.00
CA LEU A 65 -2.84 -7.22 0.27
C LEU A 65 -2.76 -8.74 0.13
N ASN A 66 -3.76 -9.38 -0.48
CA ASN A 66 -3.74 -10.84 -0.70
C ASN A 66 -2.55 -11.29 -1.56
N ARG A 67 -2.15 -10.47 -2.55
CA ARG A 67 -0.96 -10.75 -3.36
C ARG A 67 0.32 -10.61 -2.53
N LEU A 68 0.42 -9.53 -1.76
CA LEU A 68 1.56 -9.30 -0.87
C LEU A 68 1.70 -10.42 0.16
N GLU A 69 0.59 -10.88 0.75
CA GLU A 69 0.59 -12.00 1.68
C GLU A 69 1.11 -13.29 1.03
N ARG A 70 0.66 -13.59 -0.20
CA ARG A 70 1.20 -14.72 -0.97
C ARG A 70 2.68 -14.57 -1.24
N ASP A 71 3.13 -13.40 -1.69
CA ASP A 71 4.54 -13.15 -2.01
C ASP A 71 5.42 -13.27 -0.76
N VAL A 72 4.93 -12.79 0.40
CA VAL A 72 5.60 -12.95 1.70
C VAL A 72 5.64 -14.43 2.11
N SER A 73 4.56 -15.18 1.96
CA SER A 73 4.53 -16.63 2.25
C SER A 73 5.56 -17.38 1.41
N VAL A 74 5.63 -17.08 0.10
CA VAL A 74 6.64 -17.66 -0.80
C VAL A 74 8.05 -17.28 -0.37
N GLY A 75 8.27 -16.03 0.04
CA GLY A 75 9.56 -15.58 0.57
C GLY A 75 9.98 -16.35 1.84
N VAL A 76 9.05 -16.58 2.75
CA VAL A 76 9.28 -17.38 3.96
C VAL A 76 9.61 -18.83 3.61
N GLU A 77 8.86 -19.47 2.70
CA GLU A 77 9.14 -20.82 2.22
C GLU A 77 10.52 -20.92 1.56
N MET A 78 10.88 -19.93 0.73
CA MET A 78 12.18 -19.85 0.06
C MET A 78 13.33 -19.74 1.07
N ILE A 79 13.19 -18.90 2.09
CA ILE A 79 14.19 -18.77 3.17
C ILE A 79 14.31 -20.08 3.95
N ALA A 80 13.19 -20.73 4.29
CA ALA A 80 13.20 -22.01 4.98
C ALA A 80 13.91 -23.11 4.17
N LEU A 81 13.65 -23.16 2.85
CA LEU A 81 14.34 -24.06 1.93
C LEU A 81 15.81 -23.73 1.79
N PHE A 82 16.18 -22.45 1.68
CA PHE A 82 17.56 -22.00 1.63
C PHE A 82 18.35 -22.41 2.87
N VAL A 83 17.82 -22.14 4.08
CA VAL A 83 18.44 -22.52 5.34
C VAL A 83 18.58 -24.05 5.43
N ARG A 84 17.52 -24.80 5.07
CA ARG A 84 17.57 -26.27 5.07
C ARG A 84 18.63 -26.79 4.10
N PHE A 85 18.66 -26.26 2.87
CA PHE A 85 19.62 -26.66 1.84
C PHE A 85 21.05 -26.37 2.29
N TRP A 86 21.31 -25.16 2.78
CA TRP A 86 22.62 -24.72 3.27
C TRP A 86 23.12 -25.55 4.48
N LEU A 87 22.22 -26.01 5.35
CA LEU A 87 22.56 -26.93 6.44
C LEU A 87 22.75 -28.39 6.00
N SER A 88 22.44 -28.72 4.74
CA SER A 88 22.47 -30.08 4.19
C SER A 88 23.39 -30.28 2.99
N SER A 89 24.03 -29.22 2.49
CA SER A 89 24.81 -29.23 1.25
C SER A 89 26.25 -29.76 1.38
N GLU A 90 26.68 -30.21 2.56
CA GLU A 90 27.91 -31.00 2.71
C GLU A 90 27.62 -32.49 2.42
N PRO A 91 28.50 -33.23 1.72
CA PRO A 91 28.39 -34.68 1.58
C PRO A 91 28.16 -35.34 2.94
N PRO A 92 27.32 -36.39 3.05
CA PRO A 92 27.03 -37.02 4.33
C PRO A 92 28.35 -37.48 4.95
N PRO A 93 28.70 -36.95 6.14
CA PRO A 93 29.99 -37.19 6.73
C PRO A 93 30.12 -38.67 7.15
N PRO A 94 31.36 -39.17 7.30
CA PRO A 94 31.60 -40.47 7.90
C PRO A 94 30.79 -40.65 9.18
N GLU A 95 30.35 -41.88 9.48
CA GLU A 95 29.45 -42.18 10.61
C GLU A 95 29.96 -41.64 11.95
N SER A 96 31.29 -41.59 12.12
CA SER A 96 32.01 -41.02 13.27
C SER A 96 31.81 -39.50 13.47
N GLU A 97 31.47 -38.76 12.42
CA GLU A 97 31.43 -37.29 12.42
C GLU A 97 30.00 -36.73 12.39
N ARG A 98 28.99 -37.58 12.16
CA ARG A 98 27.57 -37.17 12.06
C ARG A 98 27.05 -36.44 13.30
N ALA A 99 27.47 -36.85 14.50
CA ALA A 99 27.04 -36.23 15.75
C ALA A 99 27.61 -34.81 15.92
N ILE A 100 28.87 -34.60 15.51
CA ILE A 100 29.57 -33.31 15.57
C ILE A 100 28.95 -32.33 14.57
N LEU A 101 28.70 -32.79 13.34
CA LEU A 101 28.13 -31.96 12.28
C LEU A 101 26.65 -31.61 12.52
N ARG A 102 25.84 -32.51 13.10
CA ARG A 102 24.48 -32.17 13.56
C ARG A 102 24.48 -31.06 14.60
N LYS A 103 25.42 -31.12 15.56
CA LYS A 103 25.57 -30.07 16.58
C LYS A 103 26.00 -28.75 15.95
N GLN A 104 26.98 -28.77 15.05
CA GLN A 104 27.40 -27.58 14.30
C GLN A 104 26.28 -26.97 13.45
N GLY A 105 25.37 -27.78 12.90
CA GLY A 105 24.17 -27.28 12.21
C GLY A 105 23.24 -26.47 13.12
N GLY A 106 23.04 -26.93 14.35
CA GLY A 106 22.31 -26.18 15.39
C GLY A 106 23.00 -24.88 15.77
N ASP A 107 24.31 -24.93 16.05
CA ASP A 107 25.10 -23.76 16.42
C ASP A 107 25.09 -22.69 15.31
N ARG A 108 25.12 -23.10 14.03
CA ARG A 108 25.00 -22.20 12.87
C ARG A 108 23.61 -21.56 12.75
N TYR A 109 22.55 -22.31 13.03
CA TYR A 109 21.17 -21.79 13.02
C TYR A 109 20.98 -20.71 14.10
N ASP A 110 21.44 -20.98 15.33
CA ASP A 110 21.33 -20.02 16.44
C ASP A 110 22.15 -18.75 16.16
N ALA A 111 23.34 -18.88 15.57
CA ALA A 111 24.15 -17.75 15.14
C ALA A 111 23.46 -16.91 14.05
N PHE A 112 22.81 -17.55 13.08
CA PHE A 112 22.01 -16.88 12.05
C PHE A 112 20.83 -16.10 12.66
N MET A 113 20.05 -16.74 13.54
CA MET A 113 18.92 -16.09 14.22
C MET A 113 19.36 -14.90 15.05
N ALA A 114 20.50 -15.00 15.75
CA ALA A 114 21.07 -13.89 16.49
C ALA A 114 21.53 -12.74 15.56
N ALA A 115 22.12 -13.04 14.41
CA ALA A 115 22.51 -12.04 13.42
C ALA A 115 21.30 -11.34 12.77
N LEU A 116 20.27 -12.11 12.41
CA LEU A 116 19.01 -11.60 11.87
C LEU A 116 18.31 -10.69 12.89
N GLY A 117 18.21 -11.12 14.15
CA GLY A 117 17.63 -10.30 15.22
C GLY A 117 18.38 -8.98 15.44
N ARG A 118 19.72 -8.99 15.41
CA ARG A 118 20.53 -7.76 15.49
C ARG A 118 20.29 -6.82 14.32
N ARG A 119 20.14 -7.35 13.10
CA ARG A 119 19.92 -6.56 11.89
C ARG A 119 18.53 -5.93 11.87
N LEU A 120 17.48 -6.70 12.23
CA LEU A 120 16.11 -6.19 12.37
C LEU A 120 16.00 -5.08 13.43
N ALA A 121 16.79 -5.15 14.50
CA ALA A 121 16.78 -4.15 15.56
C ALA A 121 17.56 -2.87 15.24
N LYS A 122 18.44 -2.86 14.23
CA LYS A 122 19.43 -1.78 14.03
C LYS A 122 19.61 -1.27 12.60
N GLY A 123 19.15 -1.97 11.56
CA GLY A 123 19.51 -1.68 10.17
C GLY A 123 18.33 -1.30 9.26
N PRO A 124 18.60 -0.61 8.13
CA PRO A 124 17.63 -0.43 7.06
C PRO A 124 17.18 -1.79 6.52
N LEU A 125 15.95 -1.82 6.00
CA LEU A 125 15.38 -3.06 5.47
C LEU A 125 16.22 -3.51 4.26
N VAL A 126 16.44 -4.82 4.09
CA VAL A 126 17.32 -5.39 3.04
C VAL A 126 17.01 -4.84 1.64
N HIS A 127 15.76 -4.50 1.34
CA HIS A 127 15.37 -3.92 0.06
C HIS A 127 15.90 -2.49 -0.19
N GLN A 128 16.23 -1.75 0.86
CA GLN A 128 16.79 -0.41 0.77
C GLN A 128 18.28 -0.48 0.36
N GLU A 129 19.04 -1.43 0.92
CA GLU A 129 20.44 -1.67 0.52
C GLU A 129 20.55 -2.15 -0.94
N ILE A 130 19.64 -3.04 -1.38
CA ILE A 130 19.64 -3.52 -2.78
C ILE A 130 19.28 -2.39 -3.76
N ALA A 131 18.36 -1.50 -3.39
CA ALA A 131 18.00 -0.36 -4.23
C ALA A 131 19.13 0.69 -4.32
N GLU A 132 19.89 0.87 -3.24
CA GLU A 132 21.08 1.73 -3.21
C GLU A 132 22.21 1.18 -4.09
N ASP A 133 22.46 -0.14 -4.09
CA ASP A 133 23.45 -0.75 -4.99
C ASP A 133 23.08 -0.58 -6.48
N ILE A 134 21.81 -0.77 -6.85
CA ILE A 134 21.35 -0.64 -8.26
C ILE A 134 21.41 0.81 -8.75
N SER A 135 21.18 1.78 -7.87
CA SER A 135 21.25 3.21 -8.22
C SER A 135 22.67 3.76 -8.24
N SER A 136 23.64 3.05 -7.65
CA SER A 136 25.07 3.41 -7.68
C SER A 136 25.80 2.98 -8.96
N GLU A 137 25.16 2.15 -9.81
CA GLU A 137 25.71 1.65 -11.08
C GLU A 137 25.19 2.40 -12.34
N SER A 138 24.56 3.59 -12.19
CA SER A 138 24.05 4.40 -13.31
C SER A 138 24.76 5.74 -13.50
#